data_AF-A0A8I1T263-F1
#
_entry.id   AF-A0A8I1T263-F1
#
_cell.length_a   1.000
_cell.length_b   1.000
_cell.length_c   1.000
_cell.angle_alpha   90.00
_cell.angle_beta   90.00
_cell.angle_gamma   90.00
#
_symmetry.space_group_name_H-M   'P 1'
#
loop_
_entity.id
_entity.type
_entity.pdbx_description
1 polymer ?
#
loop_
_entity_poly.entity_id
_entity_poly.type
_entity_poly.pdbx_seq_one_letter_code
_entity_poly.pdbx_strand_id
1 'polypeptide(L)'
;MNQAATSRRSKGSSARAVGTAAALLAGLALAGLTATGCGLGPGKDTGDATLWVTRDYGSEVLVDKPDLPVNESSNAMRMLDEESDLETAYGGEFVQSVDGLAGTSKGGRRFDWFFSVNGIVAERGSAQFPTTGGDIVWWDYRDWTDAMEVGAVVGAYPAPFSTGYDNHDWGVEVDCMGEKTACRMVTKQLEGDGVNLEDTGKNMRVIVGTLPDLLPTPELKRLHRGPAASGVFATFGVGPVLRKNGRPYPTLQIKGIKVDGSEGESYGADAGLVAAMRRNEDPPVWLITGGTDHAVQMAAAALNPEDLERRYAAVVSDGRVSSLPVP
;
A
#
# COMPACT_ATOMS: atom_id res chain seq x y z
N MET A 1 -15.63 -3.90 34.57
CA MET A 1 -17.06 -4.30 34.57
C MET A 1 -17.84 -3.21 33.86
N ASN A 2 -18.17 -3.41 32.59
CA ASN A 2 -19.26 -2.70 31.90
C ASN A 2 -19.60 -3.52 30.65
N GLN A 3 -20.86 -3.95 30.59
CA GLN A 3 -21.39 -4.85 29.56
C GLN A 3 -21.60 -4.07 28.25
N ALA A 4 -21.06 -4.60 27.15
CA ALA A 4 -21.37 -4.18 25.80
C ALA A 4 -22.71 -4.78 25.36
N ALA A 5 -23.61 -3.92 24.90
CA ALA A 5 -24.92 -4.30 24.40
C ALA A 5 -24.80 -4.85 22.97
N THR A 6 -25.12 -6.13 22.81
CA THR A 6 -25.28 -6.82 21.53
C THR A 6 -26.73 -6.66 21.07
N SER A 7 -26.95 -6.17 19.84
CA SER A 7 -28.29 -6.02 19.24
C SER A 7 -28.49 -7.09 18.15
N ARG A 8 -29.34 -8.09 18.43
CA ARG A 8 -29.90 -9.04 17.44
C ARG A 8 -31.33 -8.61 17.09
N ARG A 9 -31.65 -8.46 15.80
CA ARG A 9 -33.01 -8.18 15.32
C ARG A 9 -33.73 -9.49 14.97
N SER A 10 -34.89 -9.74 15.60
CA SER A 10 -35.83 -10.81 15.21
C SER A 10 -37.08 -10.21 14.53
N LYS A 11 -37.60 -10.91 13.51
CA LYS A 11 -38.81 -10.53 12.77
C LYS A 11 -40.05 -11.16 13.43
N GLY A 12 -41.00 -10.33 13.84
CA GLY A 12 -42.34 -10.72 14.26
C GLY A 12 -43.36 -10.44 13.15
N SER A 13 -44.13 -11.47 12.80
CA SER A 13 -45.23 -11.47 11.84
C SER A 13 -46.57 -11.27 12.55
N SER A 14 -47.49 -10.52 11.94
CA SER A 14 -48.92 -10.62 12.24
C SER A 14 -49.77 -10.07 11.09
N ALA A 15 -50.79 -10.86 10.72
CA ALA A 15 -51.69 -10.69 9.59
C ALA A 15 -53.13 -10.33 10.03
N ARG A 16 -53.98 -10.09 9.01
CA ARG A 16 -55.48 -10.08 8.96
C ARG A 16 -56.17 -8.73 9.26
N ALA A 17 -57.29 -8.32 8.65
CA ALA A 17 -58.12 -8.82 7.54
C ALA A 17 -59.24 -7.80 7.17
N VAL A 18 -59.59 -7.75 5.86
CA VAL A 18 -60.92 -7.74 5.17
C VAL A 18 -62.06 -6.75 5.55
N GLY A 19 -62.63 -6.09 4.51
CA GLY A 19 -64.07 -5.72 4.37
C GLY A 19 -64.35 -4.55 3.39
N THR A 20 -64.59 -4.77 2.08
CA THR A 20 -65.87 -4.63 1.29
C THR A 20 -66.61 -3.29 1.37
N ALA A 21 -67.19 -2.64 0.33
CA ALA A 21 -67.30 -2.77 -1.13
C ALA A 21 -68.11 -1.54 -1.65
N ALA A 22 -67.86 -1.02 -2.87
CA ALA A 22 -68.89 -0.48 -3.81
C ALA A 22 -68.23 0.12 -5.09
N ALA A 23 -68.65 -0.40 -6.26
CA ALA A 23 -68.32 0.05 -7.62
C ALA A 23 -69.18 1.28 -8.02
N LEU A 24 -68.84 2.17 -8.95
CA LEU A 24 -68.62 2.04 -10.41
C LEU A 24 -68.22 3.45 -10.93
N LEU A 25 -67.28 3.55 -11.88
CA LEU A 25 -67.44 4.28 -13.14
C LEU A 25 -66.13 4.21 -13.97
N ALA A 26 -66.32 3.92 -15.25
CA ALA A 26 -65.31 3.67 -16.25
C ALA A 26 -64.49 4.92 -16.60
N GLY A 27 -63.19 4.72 -16.82
CA GLY A 27 -62.29 5.68 -17.44
C GLY A 27 -60.99 4.99 -17.84
N LEU A 28 -60.88 4.59 -19.11
CA LEU A 28 -59.61 4.20 -19.70
C LEU A 28 -58.63 5.38 -19.59
N ALA A 29 -57.60 5.22 -18.77
CA ALA A 29 -56.36 5.96 -18.89
C ALA A 29 -55.22 4.97 -18.62
N LEU A 30 -54.80 4.27 -19.69
CA LEU A 30 -53.56 3.52 -19.72
C LEU A 30 -52.40 4.53 -19.80
N ALA A 31 -52.12 5.22 -18.70
CA ALA A 31 -50.94 6.06 -18.55
C ALA A 31 -49.88 5.23 -17.81
N GLY A 32 -48.79 4.93 -18.51
CA GLY A 32 -47.74 4.06 -18.03
C GLY A 32 -47.16 4.54 -16.69
N LEU A 33 -47.34 3.72 -15.66
CA LEU A 33 -46.42 3.70 -14.54
C LEU A 33 -45.13 3.03 -15.03
N THR A 34 -44.27 3.79 -15.72
CA THR A 34 -42.84 3.49 -15.64
C THR A 34 -42.46 3.80 -14.20
N ALA A 35 -42.35 2.76 -13.39
CA ALA A 35 -41.67 2.86 -12.12
C ALA A 35 -40.25 3.35 -12.42
N THR A 36 -40.01 4.65 -12.31
CA THR A 36 -38.70 5.19 -11.98
C THR A 36 -38.44 4.74 -10.54
N GLY A 37 -38.14 3.45 -10.36
CA GLY A 37 -37.44 3.04 -9.18
C GLY A 37 -36.18 3.88 -9.14
N CYS A 38 -36.01 4.69 -8.09
CA CYS A 38 -34.71 5.20 -7.72
C CYS A 38 -33.84 3.96 -7.49
N GLY A 39 -33.17 3.52 -8.55
CA GLY A 39 -32.29 2.37 -8.54
C GLY A 39 -31.05 2.77 -7.76
N LEU A 40 -31.10 2.57 -6.44
CA LEU A 40 -29.91 2.34 -5.63
C LEU A 40 -29.37 0.95 -6.00
N GLY A 41 -28.97 0.78 -7.26
CA GLY A 41 -28.13 -0.33 -7.68
C GLY A 41 -26.70 -0.08 -7.18
N PRO A 42 -25.82 -1.09 -7.22
CA PRO A 42 -24.43 -0.98 -6.78
C PRO A 42 -23.58 0.04 -7.57
N GLY A 43 -24.18 0.83 -8.47
CA GLY A 43 -23.47 1.67 -9.41
C GLY A 43 -22.99 0.88 -10.63
N LYS A 44 -22.27 1.54 -11.52
CA LYS A 44 -21.67 0.91 -12.69
C LYS A 44 -20.43 0.11 -12.31
N ASP A 45 -20.19 -0.96 -13.07
CA ASP A 45 -18.93 -1.71 -13.07
C ASP A 45 -17.77 -0.79 -13.44
N THR A 46 -16.68 -0.87 -12.68
CA THR A 46 -15.47 -0.06 -12.86
C THR A 46 -14.24 -0.91 -13.21
N GLY A 47 -14.43 -2.20 -13.52
CA GLY A 47 -13.38 -3.18 -13.79
C GLY A 47 -13.13 -4.10 -12.60
N ASP A 48 -11.94 -4.71 -12.59
CA ASP A 48 -11.53 -5.64 -11.54
C ASP A 48 -10.38 -5.08 -10.72
N ALA A 49 -10.38 -5.34 -9.41
CA ALA A 49 -9.35 -4.94 -8.47
C ALA A 49 -8.73 -6.16 -7.78
N THR A 50 -7.59 -5.98 -7.13
CA THR A 50 -6.89 -7.03 -6.37
C THR A 50 -7.03 -6.79 -4.88
N LEU A 51 -7.32 -7.86 -4.12
CA LEU A 51 -7.24 -7.86 -2.66
C LEU A 51 -6.11 -8.78 -2.18
N TRP A 52 -5.22 -8.20 -1.38
CA TRP A 52 -4.25 -8.95 -0.58
C TRP A 52 -4.55 -8.77 0.91
N VAL A 53 -4.56 -9.88 1.64
CA VAL A 53 -4.56 -9.88 3.10
C VAL A 53 -3.33 -10.67 3.54
N THR A 54 -2.43 -10.01 4.25
CA THR A 54 -1.19 -10.59 4.71
C THR A 54 -1.00 -10.36 6.19
N ARG A 55 0.06 -10.93 6.73
CA ARG A 55 0.57 -10.59 8.04
C ARG A 55 2.08 -10.54 8.03
N ASP A 56 2.62 -9.94 9.09
CA ASP A 56 4.05 -9.86 9.35
C ASP A 56 4.78 -9.20 8.17
N TYR A 57 4.31 -8.00 7.78
CA TYR A 57 4.92 -7.16 6.75
C TYR A 57 4.92 -7.80 5.35
N GLY A 58 3.82 -8.48 5.00
CA GLY A 58 3.67 -9.18 3.72
C GLY A 58 4.35 -10.54 3.63
N SER A 59 4.99 -11.02 4.70
CA SER A 59 5.76 -12.28 4.66
C SER A 59 4.88 -13.53 4.67
N GLU A 60 3.66 -13.45 5.20
CA GLU A 60 2.68 -14.53 5.16
C GLU A 60 1.38 -14.03 4.50
N VAL A 61 0.96 -14.74 3.44
CA VAL A 61 -0.27 -14.45 2.70
C VAL A 61 -1.42 -15.24 3.30
N LEU A 62 -2.49 -14.53 3.70
CA LEU A 62 -3.70 -15.09 4.26
C LEU A 62 -4.81 -15.16 3.21
N VAL A 63 -4.93 -14.11 2.39
CA VAL A 63 -5.85 -14.03 1.25
C VAL A 63 -5.12 -13.42 0.06
N ASP A 64 -5.31 -14.02 -1.11
CA ASP A 64 -4.87 -13.51 -2.40
C ASP A 64 -6.01 -13.66 -3.41
N LYS A 65 -6.60 -12.53 -3.79
CA LYS A 65 -7.76 -12.48 -4.68
C LYS A 65 -7.50 -11.47 -5.79
N PRO A 66 -6.93 -11.93 -6.91
CA PRO A 66 -6.95 -11.14 -8.14
C PRO A 66 -8.38 -11.10 -8.71
N ASP A 67 -8.60 -10.15 -9.60
CA ASP A 67 -9.79 -10.06 -10.46
C ASP A 67 -11.13 -9.97 -9.70
N LEU A 68 -11.17 -9.25 -8.58
CA LEU A 68 -12.42 -8.98 -7.85
C LEU A 68 -13.20 -7.87 -8.57
N PRO A 69 -14.45 -8.13 -9.01
CA PRO A 69 -15.24 -7.14 -9.72
C PRO A 69 -15.61 -5.99 -8.79
N VAL A 70 -15.31 -4.76 -9.22
CA VAL A 70 -15.61 -3.54 -8.47
C VAL A 70 -16.56 -2.63 -9.24
N ASN A 71 -17.25 -1.77 -8.49
CA ASN A 71 -18.23 -0.83 -9.02
C ASN A 71 -18.12 0.51 -8.29
N GLU A 72 -18.91 1.50 -8.69
CA GLU A 72 -18.91 2.84 -8.08
C GLU A 72 -19.21 2.86 -6.57
N SER A 73 -19.71 1.77 -5.98
CA SER A 73 -19.94 1.64 -4.53
C SER A 73 -18.85 0.83 -3.80
N SER A 74 -17.88 0.26 -4.52
CA SER A 74 -16.77 -0.50 -3.94
C SER A 74 -15.82 0.41 -3.15
N ASN A 75 -15.36 -0.11 -2.01
CA ASN A 75 -14.37 0.53 -1.15
C ASN A 75 -13.51 -0.53 -0.46
N ALA A 76 -12.37 -0.12 0.10
CA ALA A 76 -11.38 -1.02 0.70
C ALA A 76 -11.96 -1.91 1.80
N MET A 77 -12.92 -1.41 2.59
CA MET A 77 -13.58 -2.22 3.63
C MET A 77 -14.53 -3.25 3.02
N ARG A 78 -15.34 -2.85 2.04
CA ARG A 78 -16.30 -3.75 1.40
C ARG A 78 -15.61 -4.90 0.68
N MET A 79 -14.50 -4.62 0.00
CA MET A 79 -13.69 -5.67 -0.63
C MET A 79 -13.21 -6.70 0.39
N LEU A 80 -12.78 -6.24 1.57
CA LEU A 80 -12.35 -7.13 2.64
C LEU A 80 -13.54 -7.92 3.25
N ASP A 81 -14.68 -7.26 3.50
CA ASP A 81 -15.88 -7.86 4.10
C ASP A 81 -16.50 -8.96 3.23
N GLU A 82 -16.32 -8.88 1.90
CA GLU A 82 -16.81 -9.89 0.96
C GLU A 82 -15.96 -11.18 0.97
N GLU A 83 -14.70 -11.10 1.43
CA GLU A 83 -13.73 -12.21 1.39
C GLU A 83 -13.30 -12.72 2.78
N SER A 84 -13.62 -11.98 3.86
CA SER A 84 -13.20 -12.29 5.24
C SER A 84 -14.28 -11.93 6.27
N ASP A 85 -14.26 -12.57 7.44
CA ASP A 85 -15.15 -12.24 8.56
C ASP A 85 -14.61 -11.04 9.35
N LEU A 86 -15.37 -9.93 9.37
CA LEU A 86 -14.94 -8.66 9.96
C LEU A 86 -15.65 -8.33 11.27
N GLU A 87 -14.84 -7.98 12.27
CA GLU A 87 -15.33 -7.23 13.43
C GLU A 87 -14.87 -5.78 13.32
N THR A 88 -15.80 -4.84 13.51
CA THR A 88 -15.52 -3.40 13.38
C THR A 88 -15.82 -2.64 14.66
N ALA A 89 -15.09 -1.54 14.87
CA ALA A 89 -15.27 -0.61 15.98
C ALA A 89 -15.69 0.79 15.49
N TYR A 90 -15.98 1.69 16.43
CA TYR A 90 -16.26 3.12 16.16
C TYR A 90 -17.34 3.37 15.10
N GLY A 91 -18.44 2.61 15.14
CA GLY A 91 -19.54 2.77 14.19
C GLY A 91 -19.32 2.11 12.83
N GLY A 92 -18.33 1.23 12.71
CA GLY A 92 -18.05 0.47 11.49
C GLY A 92 -16.89 1.00 10.66
N GLU A 93 -16.24 2.09 11.08
CA GLU A 93 -15.21 2.75 10.29
C GLU A 93 -13.80 2.18 10.50
N PHE A 94 -13.61 1.36 11.54
CA PHE A 94 -12.32 0.78 11.90
C PHE A 94 -12.40 -0.74 11.98
N VAL A 95 -11.53 -1.43 11.24
CA VAL A 95 -11.40 -2.90 11.28
C VAL A 95 -10.67 -3.28 12.56
N GLN A 96 -11.33 -4.05 13.42
CA GLN A 96 -10.78 -4.52 14.69
C GLN A 96 -10.22 -5.95 14.57
N SER A 97 -10.84 -6.77 13.74
CA SER A 97 -10.45 -8.16 13.51
C SER A 97 -10.81 -8.59 12.08
N VAL A 98 -9.98 -9.45 11.52
CA VAL A 98 -10.20 -10.14 10.24
C VAL A 98 -9.99 -11.62 10.49
N ASP A 99 -10.99 -12.46 10.20
CA ASP A 99 -10.96 -13.91 10.40
C ASP A 99 -10.51 -14.33 11.82
N GLY A 100 -10.96 -13.57 12.82
CA GLY A 100 -10.65 -13.77 14.24
C GLY A 100 -9.26 -13.31 14.69
N LEU A 101 -8.41 -12.79 13.80
CA LEU A 101 -7.14 -12.16 14.15
C LEU A 101 -7.37 -10.70 14.51
N ALA A 102 -7.48 -10.42 15.81
CA ALA A 102 -7.73 -9.07 16.32
C ALA A 102 -6.44 -8.30 16.64
N GLY A 103 -6.54 -6.97 16.61
CA GLY A 103 -5.53 -6.07 17.17
C GLY A 103 -5.23 -6.43 18.63
N THR A 104 -3.95 -6.47 19.02
CA THR A 104 -3.56 -6.93 20.35
C THR A 104 -2.29 -6.25 20.87
N SER A 105 -2.09 -6.32 22.18
CA SER A 105 -0.83 -5.96 22.83
C SER A 105 -0.28 -7.16 23.58
N LYS A 106 0.87 -7.68 23.16
CA LYS A 106 1.50 -8.87 23.72
C LYS A 106 3.00 -8.65 23.90
N GLY A 107 3.52 -8.95 25.08
CA GLY A 107 4.96 -8.82 25.36
C GLY A 107 5.51 -7.39 25.20
N GLY A 108 4.67 -6.36 25.44
CA GLY A 108 5.05 -4.95 25.24
C GLY A 108 5.00 -4.46 23.78
N ARG A 109 4.67 -5.36 22.84
CA ARG A 109 4.52 -5.08 21.41
C ARG A 109 3.04 -4.87 21.07
N ARG A 110 2.77 -4.07 20.04
CA ARG A 110 1.42 -3.71 19.59
C ARG A 110 1.22 -4.15 18.14
N PHE A 111 0.15 -4.89 17.90
CA PHE A 111 -0.20 -5.43 16.60
C PHE A 111 -1.58 -4.93 16.21
N ASP A 112 -1.74 -4.55 14.95
CA ASP A 112 -3.02 -4.14 14.39
C ASP A 112 -3.06 -4.31 12.88
N TRP A 113 -4.25 -4.14 12.30
CA TRP A 113 -4.49 -4.13 10.87
C TRP A 113 -4.24 -2.74 10.28
N PHE A 114 -3.48 -2.70 9.19
CA PHE A 114 -3.28 -1.52 8.37
C PHE A 114 -3.60 -1.87 6.93
N PHE A 115 -4.05 -0.88 6.16
CA PHE A 115 -4.26 -1.07 4.73
C PHE A 115 -3.57 -0.01 3.90
N SER A 116 -3.24 -0.39 2.67
CA SER A 116 -2.78 0.48 1.62
C SER A 116 -3.61 0.26 0.38
N VAL A 117 -3.71 1.30 -0.45
CA VAL A 117 -4.21 1.17 -1.82
C VAL A 117 -3.11 1.64 -2.74
N ASN A 118 -2.77 0.79 -3.72
CA ASN A 118 -1.69 1.05 -4.68
C ASN A 118 -0.38 1.43 -3.97
N GLY A 119 -0.07 0.75 -2.86
CA GLY A 119 1.18 0.92 -2.11
C GLY A 119 1.23 2.19 -1.24
N ILE A 120 0.16 2.96 -1.16
CA ILE A 120 0.07 4.13 -0.30
C ILE A 120 -0.80 3.79 0.91
N VAL A 121 -0.20 3.86 2.09
CA VAL A 121 -0.89 3.50 3.35
C VAL A 121 -1.93 4.56 3.66
N ALA A 122 -3.13 4.10 3.97
CA ALA A 122 -4.27 4.98 4.11
C ALA A 122 -4.24 5.77 5.42
N GLU A 123 -4.63 7.04 5.32
CA GLU A 123 -4.72 7.99 6.45
C GLU A 123 -6.17 8.21 6.91
N ARG A 124 -7.12 7.53 6.24
CA ARG A 124 -8.56 7.65 6.43
C ARG A 124 -9.16 6.25 6.59
N GLY A 125 -10.37 6.18 7.18
CA GLY A 125 -11.06 4.91 7.38
C GLY A 125 -11.34 4.17 6.08
N SER A 126 -11.21 2.85 6.08
CA SER A 126 -11.35 1.98 4.90
C SER A 126 -12.74 2.03 4.24
N ALA A 127 -13.79 2.34 5.02
CA ALA A 127 -15.14 2.54 4.51
C ALA A 127 -15.27 3.79 3.63
N GLN A 128 -14.34 4.74 3.74
CA GLN A 128 -14.34 6.00 3.00
C GLN A 128 -13.37 5.98 1.81
N PHE A 129 -12.67 4.86 1.58
CA PHE A 129 -11.66 4.76 0.54
C PHE A 129 -12.22 4.05 -0.70
N PRO A 130 -12.61 4.78 -1.76
CA PRO A 130 -13.19 4.17 -2.96
C PRO A 130 -12.17 3.27 -3.66
N THR A 131 -12.66 2.21 -4.31
CA THR A 131 -11.82 1.31 -5.09
C THR A 131 -12.37 1.13 -6.50
N THR A 132 -11.48 1.20 -7.48
CA THR A 132 -11.78 1.16 -8.91
C THR A 132 -10.95 0.07 -9.60
N GLY A 133 -11.31 -0.28 -10.84
CA GLY A 133 -10.58 -1.31 -11.58
C GLY A 133 -9.09 -0.96 -11.73
N GLY A 134 -8.23 -1.95 -11.52
CA GLY A 134 -6.77 -1.83 -11.51
C GLY A 134 -6.18 -1.54 -10.12
N ASP A 135 -6.99 -1.22 -9.12
CA ASP A 135 -6.48 -0.97 -7.77
C ASP A 135 -6.02 -2.26 -7.08
N ILE A 136 -4.99 -2.11 -6.25
CA ILE A 136 -4.51 -3.13 -5.33
C ILE A 136 -4.80 -2.67 -3.91
N VAL A 137 -5.79 -3.29 -3.27
CA VAL A 137 -6.10 -3.09 -1.86
C VAL A 137 -5.32 -4.12 -1.05
N TRP A 138 -4.41 -3.66 -0.20
CA TRP A 138 -3.55 -4.54 0.58
C TRP A 138 -3.71 -4.26 2.07
N TRP A 139 -4.28 -5.24 2.78
CA TRP A 139 -4.37 -5.30 4.24
C TRP A 139 -3.22 -6.13 4.81
N ASP A 140 -2.59 -5.64 5.87
CA ASP A 140 -1.50 -6.35 6.54
C ASP A 140 -1.63 -6.23 8.06
N TYR A 141 -1.65 -7.38 8.73
CA TYR A 141 -1.58 -7.45 10.20
C TYR A 141 -0.12 -7.39 10.63
N ARG A 142 0.26 -6.33 11.34
CA ARG A 142 1.68 -6.08 11.64
C ARG A 142 1.91 -5.49 13.02
N ASP A 143 3.13 -5.72 13.50
CA ASP A 143 3.64 -5.07 14.69
C ASP A 143 4.05 -3.63 14.38
N TRP A 144 3.37 -2.64 14.93
CA TRP A 144 3.62 -1.23 14.64
C TRP A 144 4.45 -0.51 15.72
N THR A 145 4.99 -1.24 16.69
CA THR A 145 5.63 -0.65 17.89
C THR A 145 6.76 0.34 17.56
N ASP A 146 7.65 0.01 16.62
CA ASP A 146 8.80 0.84 16.22
C ASP A 146 8.63 1.54 14.86
N ALA A 147 7.46 1.38 14.24
CA ALA A 147 7.13 1.90 12.92
C ALA A 147 5.70 2.45 12.93
N MET A 148 5.43 3.41 13.82
CA MET A 148 4.13 4.06 13.92
C MET A 148 3.70 4.72 12.60
N GLU A 149 4.66 5.17 11.79
CA GLU A 149 4.44 5.83 10.51
C GLU A 149 5.06 5.00 9.38
N VAL A 150 4.29 4.07 8.78
CA VAL A 150 4.56 3.55 7.44
C VAL A 150 3.60 4.24 6.48
N GLY A 151 4.10 5.16 5.66
CA GLY A 151 3.25 5.95 4.75
C GLY A 151 3.12 5.38 3.33
N ALA A 152 4.10 4.60 2.87
CA ALA A 152 4.09 3.98 1.55
C ALA A 152 4.95 2.70 1.55
N VAL A 153 4.65 1.79 0.62
CA VAL A 153 5.29 0.48 0.46
C VAL A 153 5.52 0.20 -1.02
N VAL A 154 6.52 -0.62 -1.32
CA VAL A 154 6.93 -0.89 -2.72
C VAL A 154 6.09 -1.99 -3.39
N GLY A 155 5.37 -2.79 -2.60
CA GLY A 155 4.84 -4.07 -3.06
C GLY A 155 3.64 -4.03 -3.98
N ALA A 156 3.10 -2.84 -4.26
CA ALA A 156 2.05 -2.64 -5.26
C ALA A 156 2.60 -2.04 -6.56
N TYR A 157 3.92 -1.99 -6.76
CA TYR A 157 4.51 -1.52 -8.02
C TYR A 157 3.90 -2.27 -9.24
N PRO A 158 3.49 -1.57 -10.32
CA PRO A 158 3.68 -0.15 -10.61
C PRO A 158 2.46 0.73 -10.24
N ALA A 159 1.42 0.15 -9.62
CA ALA A 159 0.12 0.78 -9.36
C ALA A 159 0.20 2.21 -8.79
N PRO A 160 1.04 2.54 -7.78
CA PRO A 160 1.10 3.91 -7.28
C PRO A 160 1.38 4.97 -8.36
N PHE A 161 2.08 4.58 -9.43
CA PHE A 161 2.48 5.44 -10.53
C PHE A 161 1.53 5.38 -11.74
N SER A 162 0.82 4.26 -11.94
CA SER A 162 -0.02 4.03 -13.13
C SER A 162 -1.50 4.27 -12.88
N THR A 163 -2.01 3.87 -11.71
CA THR A 163 -3.43 4.03 -11.32
C THR A 163 -3.62 5.16 -10.30
N GLY A 164 -2.57 5.54 -9.58
CA GLY A 164 -2.59 6.63 -8.60
C GLY A 164 -3.21 6.22 -7.26
N TYR A 165 -3.70 7.19 -6.49
CA TYR A 165 -4.31 6.95 -5.17
C TYR A 165 -5.37 8.00 -4.84
N ASP A 166 -6.51 7.56 -4.31
CA ASP A 166 -7.63 8.42 -3.88
C ASP A 166 -8.08 9.41 -4.96
N ASN A 167 -8.22 8.93 -6.21
CA ASN A 167 -8.51 9.74 -7.40
C ASN A 167 -7.51 10.88 -7.68
N HIS A 168 -6.33 10.83 -7.08
CA HIS A 168 -5.24 11.76 -7.38
C HIS A 168 -4.22 11.06 -8.28
N ASP A 169 -4.02 11.66 -9.45
CA ASP A 169 -2.83 11.44 -10.28
C ASP A 169 -1.84 12.56 -9.96
N TRP A 170 -0.74 12.20 -9.31
CA TRP A 170 0.27 13.14 -8.85
C TRP A 170 1.29 13.44 -9.95
N GLY A 171 1.31 12.70 -11.06
CA GLY A 171 2.46 12.71 -11.97
C GLY A 171 3.70 12.09 -11.33
N VAL A 172 4.72 11.87 -12.14
CA VAL A 172 5.93 11.13 -11.75
C VAL A 172 7.18 11.84 -12.25
N GLU A 173 8.07 12.16 -11.31
CA GLU A 173 9.35 12.80 -11.58
C GLU A 173 10.50 11.87 -11.19
N VAL A 174 11.41 11.59 -12.12
CA VAL A 174 12.61 10.79 -11.87
C VAL A 174 13.80 11.72 -11.59
N ASP A 175 14.25 11.74 -10.34
CA ASP A 175 15.36 12.55 -9.88
C ASP A 175 16.69 11.81 -9.96
N CYS A 176 17.46 12.12 -11.00
CA CYS A 176 18.76 11.50 -11.24
C CYS A 176 19.89 12.16 -10.45
N MET A 177 20.32 11.49 -9.38
CA MET A 177 21.45 11.87 -8.55
C MET A 177 22.64 10.93 -8.82
N GLY A 178 23.53 11.29 -9.74
CA GLY A 178 24.76 10.52 -10.02
C GLY A 178 24.81 9.94 -11.43
N GLU A 179 25.20 8.67 -11.55
CA GLU A 179 25.42 8.03 -12.85
C GLU A 179 24.10 7.78 -13.60
N LYS A 180 24.12 8.00 -14.92
CA LYS A 180 22.91 8.07 -15.74
C LYS A 180 22.30 6.70 -16.09
N THR A 181 23.02 5.60 -15.94
CA THR A 181 22.58 4.28 -16.41
C THR A 181 21.45 3.74 -15.56
N ALA A 182 21.59 3.74 -14.23
CA ALA A 182 20.50 3.32 -13.35
C ALA A 182 19.25 4.19 -13.56
N CYS A 183 19.43 5.50 -13.74
CA CYS A 183 18.31 6.39 -14.04
C CYS A 183 17.58 6.02 -15.34
N ARG A 184 18.31 5.76 -16.42
CA ARG A 184 17.71 5.29 -17.68
C ARG A 184 17.00 3.93 -17.53
N MET A 185 17.48 3.06 -16.62
CA MET A 185 16.81 1.78 -16.35
C MET A 185 15.46 2.03 -15.68
N VAL A 186 15.44 2.83 -14.61
CA VAL A 186 14.23 3.21 -13.88
C VAL A 186 13.20 3.87 -14.80
N THR A 187 13.61 4.88 -15.58
CA THR A 187 12.73 5.54 -16.55
C THR A 187 12.11 4.53 -17.52
N LYS A 188 12.92 3.64 -18.09
CA LYS A 188 12.44 2.64 -19.05
C LYS A 188 11.50 1.60 -18.44
N GLN A 189 11.73 1.20 -17.19
CA GLN A 189 10.85 0.27 -16.48
C GLN A 189 9.49 0.94 -16.24
N LEU A 190 9.48 2.14 -15.67
CA LEU A 190 8.25 2.91 -15.45
C LEU A 190 7.45 3.08 -16.75
N GLU A 191 8.08 3.59 -17.81
CA GLU A 191 7.43 3.74 -19.13
C GLU A 191 6.96 2.40 -19.71
N GLY A 192 7.76 1.34 -19.54
CA GLY A 192 7.43 -0.02 -20.00
C GLY A 192 6.24 -0.62 -19.26
N ASP A 193 6.03 -0.21 -18.01
CA ASP A 193 4.91 -0.60 -17.15
C ASP A 193 3.70 0.34 -17.29
N GLY A 194 3.71 1.21 -18.31
CA GLY A 194 2.59 2.09 -18.65
C GLY A 194 2.49 3.37 -17.82
N VAL A 195 3.52 3.70 -17.03
CA VAL A 195 3.58 4.95 -16.27
C VAL A 195 3.87 6.12 -17.21
N ASN A 196 3.06 7.18 -17.09
CA ASN A 196 3.28 8.42 -17.82
C ASN A 196 4.08 9.41 -16.95
N LEU A 197 5.28 9.77 -17.40
CA LEU A 197 6.16 10.69 -16.67
C LEU A 197 5.77 12.14 -16.97
N GLU A 198 4.72 12.60 -16.31
CA GLU A 198 4.24 13.98 -16.39
C GLU A 198 4.59 14.77 -15.13
N ASP A 199 4.99 16.02 -15.33
CA ASP A 199 5.16 16.99 -14.25
C ASP A 199 3.86 17.76 -14.02
N THR A 200 3.22 17.51 -12.87
CA THR A 200 2.01 18.21 -12.42
C THR A 200 2.32 19.33 -11.42
N GLY A 201 3.59 19.54 -11.09
CA GLY A 201 4.07 20.42 -10.02
C GLY A 201 4.02 19.82 -8.61
N LYS A 202 3.30 18.71 -8.41
CA LYS A 202 3.29 17.92 -7.16
C LYS A 202 3.45 16.43 -7.44
N ASN A 203 4.65 16.06 -7.88
CA ASN A 203 4.93 14.73 -8.38
C ASN A 203 5.25 13.71 -7.27
N MET A 204 4.91 12.45 -7.52
CA MET A 204 5.64 11.36 -6.89
C MET A 204 7.08 11.39 -7.40
N ARG A 205 8.04 11.39 -6.49
CA ARG A 205 9.46 11.50 -6.86
C ARG A 205 10.13 10.14 -6.76
N VAL A 206 10.85 9.74 -7.79
CA VAL A 206 11.71 8.55 -7.80
C VAL A 206 13.16 9.02 -7.82
N ILE A 207 13.78 9.05 -6.64
CA ILE A 207 15.16 9.50 -6.48
C ILE A 207 16.10 8.33 -6.71
N VAL A 208 16.95 8.46 -7.73
CA VAL A 208 17.89 7.41 -8.16
C VAL A 208 19.31 7.90 -7.95
N GLY A 209 20.09 7.20 -7.14
CA GLY A 209 21.48 7.59 -6.91
C GLY A 209 22.20 6.81 -5.81
N THR A 210 23.50 6.99 -5.73
CA THR A 210 24.29 6.32 -4.68
C THR A 210 24.00 6.92 -3.30
N LEU A 211 24.17 6.15 -2.23
CA LEU A 211 24.03 6.64 -0.86
C LEU A 211 24.86 7.92 -0.62
N PRO A 212 26.14 8.03 -1.07
CA PRO A 212 26.89 9.29 -1.01
C PRO A 212 26.22 10.48 -1.70
N ASP A 213 25.65 10.29 -2.90
CA ASP A 213 24.99 11.35 -3.65
C ASP A 213 23.71 11.85 -2.95
N LEU A 214 23.03 10.95 -2.23
CA LEU A 214 21.78 11.22 -1.52
C LEU A 214 21.98 11.75 -0.09
N LEU A 215 23.19 11.75 0.47
CA LEU A 215 23.48 12.31 1.81
C LEU A 215 22.87 13.69 2.13
N PRO A 216 22.86 14.67 1.21
CA PRO A 216 22.28 15.98 1.51
C PRO A 216 20.74 15.97 1.56
N THR A 217 20.07 14.97 0.99
CA THR A 217 18.61 14.98 0.79
C THR A 217 17.85 14.76 2.11
N PRO A 218 16.65 15.35 2.26
CA PRO A 218 15.81 15.10 3.44
C PRO A 218 15.34 13.64 3.54
N GLU A 219 15.17 12.96 2.41
CA GLU A 219 14.74 11.57 2.34
C GLU A 219 15.78 10.62 2.91
N LEU A 220 17.06 10.78 2.56
CA LEU A 220 18.12 9.93 3.10
C LEU A 220 18.37 10.22 4.58
N LYS A 221 18.26 11.49 5.02
CA LYS A 221 18.27 11.84 6.44
C LYS A 221 17.14 11.18 7.22
N ARG A 222 15.97 11.02 6.59
CA ARG A 222 14.80 10.36 7.20
C ARG A 222 15.01 8.85 7.29
N LEU A 223 15.49 8.23 6.22
CA LEU A 223 15.90 6.82 6.20
C LEU A 223 16.91 6.53 7.32
N HIS A 224 17.92 7.38 7.50
CA HIS A 224 18.94 7.19 8.52
C HIS A 224 18.41 7.17 9.95
N ARG A 225 17.31 7.89 10.22
CA ARG A 225 16.65 7.92 11.53
C ARG A 225 15.85 6.64 11.83
N GLY A 226 15.73 5.73 10.86
CA GLY A 226 15.09 4.42 11.04
C GLY A 226 13.59 4.40 10.74
N PRO A 227 12.93 3.27 11.06
CA PRO A 227 11.55 2.99 10.63
C PRO A 227 10.54 3.94 11.26
N ALA A 228 10.73 4.36 12.53
CA ALA A 228 9.84 5.30 13.19
C ALA A 228 9.75 6.66 12.46
N ALA A 229 10.78 7.04 11.72
CA ALA A 229 10.81 8.31 10.98
C ALA A 229 10.49 8.15 9.48
N SER A 230 10.70 6.96 8.91
CA SER A 230 10.67 6.75 7.45
C SER A 230 9.65 5.72 6.98
N GLY A 231 9.17 4.84 7.86
CA GLY A 231 8.43 3.63 7.51
C GLY A 231 9.29 2.51 6.93
N VAL A 232 10.58 2.75 6.69
CA VAL A 232 11.50 1.82 6.03
C VAL A 232 12.40 1.17 7.08
N PHE A 233 12.40 -0.15 7.08
CA PHE A 233 13.23 -0.97 7.97
C PHE A 233 14.66 -1.14 7.44
N ALA A 234 15.28 -0.01 7.13
CA ALA A 234 16.66 0.08 6.70
C ALA A 234 17.32 1.34 7.24
N THR A 235 18.63 1.28 7.42
CA THR A 235 19.51 2.44 7.55
C THR A 235 20.76 2.21 6.70
N PHE A 236 21.74 3.08 6.83
CA PHE A 236 23.03 2.93 6.19
C PHE A 236 24.15 3.26 7.16
N GLY A 237 25.33 2.73 6.87
CA GLY A 237 26.54 2.98 7.65
C GLY A 237 27.79 2.89 6.80
N VAL A 238 28.94 3.02 7.46
CA VAL A 238 30.25 2.87 6.81
C VAL A 238 30.36 1.46 6.23
N GLY A 239 30.63 1.39 4.93
CA GLY A 239 30.87 0.16 4.18
C GLY A 239 32.36 -0.16 4.06
N PRO A 240 32.69 -1.30 3.42
CA PRO A 240 34.08 -1.67 3.14
C PRO A 240 34.77 -0.65 2.23
N VAL A 241 36.07 -0.44 2.45
CA VAL A 241 36.88 0.36 1.52
C VAL A 241 37.16 -0.46 0.27
N LEU A 242 36.55 -0.08 -0.85
CA LEU A 242 36.77 -0.70 -2.15
C LEU A 242 37.96 -0.04 -2.88
N ARG A 243 38.32 -0.55 -4.07
CA ARG A 243 39.31 0.09 -4.95
C ARG A 243 38.65 0.58 -6.22
N LYS A 244 38.72 1.89 -6.47
CA LYS A 244 38.33 2.51 -7.75
C LYS A 244 39.58 3.06 -8.41
N ASN A 245 39.91 2.58 -9.62
CA ASN A 245 41.13 2.95 -10.35
C ASN A 245 42.42 2.79 -9.51
N GLY A 246 42.51 1.69 -8.75
CA GLY A 246 43.66 1.39 -7.90
C GLY A 246 43.75 2.20 -6.60
N ARG A 247 42.85 3.16 -6.34
CA ARG A 247 42.84 3.97 -5.11
C ARG A 247 41.77 3.49 -4.12
N PRO A 248 42.03 3.55 -2.80
CA PRO A 248 41.01 3.30 -1.78
C PRO A 248 39.81 4.22 -1.98
N TYR A 249 38.61 3.65 -1.92
CA TYR A 249 37.34 4.33 -2.08
C TYR A 249 36.41 3.90 -0.94
N PRO A 250 36.23 4.74 0.09
CA PRO A 250 35.30 4.42 1.17
C PRO A 250 33.87 4.37 0.62
N THR A 251 33.11 3.36 1.03
CA THR A 251 31.72 3.18 0.61
C THR A 251 30.76 3.32 1.78
N LEU A 252 29.49 3.47 1.46
CA LEU A 252 28.41 3.25 2.40
C LEU A 252 27.76 1.90 2.09
N GLN A 253 27.11 1.30 3.07
CA GLN A 253 26.37 0.05 2.92
C GLN A 253 24.98 0.16 3.54
N ILE A 254 24.04 -0.62 3.00
CA ILE A 254 22.70 -0.77 3.55
C ILE A 254 22.76 -1.71 4.75
N LYS A 255 22.04 -1.33 5.81
CA LYS A 255 21.79 -2.16 6.98
C LYS A 255 20.29 -2.37 7.11
N GLY A 256 19.85 -3.62 7.16
CA GLY A 256 18.48 -3.96 7.50
C GLY A 256 18.19 -3.66 8.97
N ILE A 257 16.94 -3.37 9.27
CA ILE A 257 16.42 -3.25 10.62
C ILE A 257 15.34 -4.34 10.77
N LYS A 258 15.34 -5.02 11.91
CA LYS A 258 14.33 -6.06 12.19
C LYS A 258 13.01 -5.44 12.59
N VAL A 259 11.94 -6.25 12.61
CA VAL A 259 10.60 -5.82 13.07
C VAL A 259 10.62 -5.19 14.47
N ASP A 260 11.51 -5.65 15.35
CA ASP A 260 11.67 -5.13 16.73
C ASP A 260 12.55 -3.86 16.84
N GLY A 261 12.93 -3.26 15.70
CA GLY A 261 13.76 -2.06 15.64
C GLY A 261 15.25 -2.32 15.86
N SER A 262 15.67 -3.55 16.17
CA SER A 262 17.09 -3.89 16.34
C SER A 262 17.84 -3.95 15.01
N GLU A 263 19.17 -3.82 15.06
CA GLU A 263 20.00 -3.96 13.87
C GLU A 263 19.88 -5.38 13.29
N GLY A 264 19.62 -5.44 11.98
CA GLY A 264 19.58 -6.66 11.19
C GLY A 264 20.89 -6.90 10.44
N GLU A 265 20.77 -7.55 9.28
CA GLU A 265 21.90 -7.86 8.40
C GLU A 265 22.51 -6.59 7.77
N SER A 266 23.83 -6.59 7.60
CA SER A 266 24.52 -5.61 6.74
C SER A 266 24.74 -6.25 5.37
N TYR A 267 24.23 -5.63 4.32
CA TYR A 267 24.20 -6.22 2.98
C TYR A 267 25.45 -5.89 2.14
N GLY A 268 26.41 -5.16 2.70
CA GLY A 268 27.61 -4.73 1.99
C GLY A 268 27.39 -3.56 1.04
N ALA A 269 28.47 -3.14 0.37
CA ALA A 269 28.48 -1.95 -0.48
C ALA A 269 27.80 -2.16 -1.85
N ASP A 270 27.72 -3.41 -2.30
CA ASP A 270 27.15 -3.77 -3.61
C ASP A 270 25.65 -4.08 -3.55
N ALA A 271 25.04 -3.98 -2.36
CA ALA A 271 23.60 -4.14 -2.21
C ALA A 271 22.83 -2.87 -2.60
N GLY A 272 21.73 -3.08 -3.31
CA GLY A 272 20.77 -2.05 -3.71
C GLY A 272 19.54 -2.02 -2.79
N LEU A 273 18.88 -0.86 -2.68
CA LEU A 273 17.65 -0.64 -1.93
C LEU A 273 16.60 -0.03 -2.87
N VAL A 274 15.41 -0.62 -2.85
CA VAL A 274 14.16 -0.04 -3.37
C VAL A 274 13.26 0.21 -2.17
N ALA A 275 12.93 1.47 -1.89
CA ALA A 275 12.10 1.82 -0.75
C ALA A 275 11.14 2.95 -1.11
N ALA A 276 9.91 2.89 -0.57
CA ALA A 276 8.93 3.95 -0.67
C ALA A 276 8.72 4.57 0.71
N MET A 277 8.45 5.87 0.75
CA MET A 277 8.15 6.58 1.99
C MET A 277 7.23 7.76 1.72
N ARG A 278 6.29 8.00 2.62
CA ARG A 278 5.34 9.11 2.53
C ARG A 278 5.15 9.71 3.92
N ARG A 279 4.80 10.99 3.97
CA ARG A 279 4.50 11.69 5.22
C ARG A 279 3.26 12.54 5.00
N ASN A 280 2.23 12.34 5.83
CA ASN A 280 0.98 13.07 5.72
C ASN A 280 0.42 13.01 4.27
N GLU A 281 -0.28 14.06 3.89
CA GLU A 281 -0.83 14.31 2.57
C GLU A 281 0.22 14.73 1.50
N ASP A 282 1.52 14.48 1.70
CA ASP A 282 2.54 14.71 0.67
C ASP A 282 2.61 13.54 -0.34
N PRO A 283 3.17 13.75 -1.55
CA PRO A 283 3.35 12.66 -2.50
C PRO A 283 4.34 11.63 -1.93
N PRO A 284 4.18 10.33 -2.20
CA PRO A 284 5.22 9.36 -1.92
C PRO A 284 6.53 9.72 -2.62
N VAL A 285 7.63 9.42 -1.94
CA VAL A 285 8.97 9.46 -2.51
C VAL A 285 9.56 8.06 -2.48
N TRP A 286 10.08 7.63 -3.62
CA TRP A 286 10.77 6.36 -3.81
C TRP A 286 12.28 6.60 -3.87
N LEU A 287 13.04 5.71 -3.24
CA LEU A 287 14.49 5.68 -3.27
C LEU A 287 14.93 4.42 -4.00
N ILE A 288 15.70 4.62 -5.08
CA ILE A 288 16.45 3.57 -5.77
C ILE A 288 17.93 3.86 -5.53
N THR A 289 18.52 3.18 -4.55
CA THR A 289 19.84 3.56 -4.03
C THR A 289 20.74 2.37 -3.69
N GLY A 290 22.00 2.63 -3.37
CA GLY A 290 23.02 1.62 -3.08
C GLY A 290 24.37 2.26 -2.77
N GLY A 291 25.31 1.46 -2.25
CA GLY A 291 26.64 1.95 -1.88
C GLY A 291 27.54 2.30 -3.07
N THR A 292 27.27 1.71 -4.24
CA THR A 292 28.03 1.85 -5.48
C THR A 292 27.11 2.06 -6.69
N ASP A 293 27.66 2.54 -7.82
CA ASP A 293 26.90 2.65 -9.07
C ASP A 293 26.26 1.31 -9.49
N HIS A 294 26.99 0.20 -9.27
CA HIS A 294 26.48 -1.14 -9.55
C HIS A 294 25.31 -1.51 -8.64
N ALA A 295 25.41 -1.22 -7.35
CA ALA A 295 24.33 -1.45 -6.40
C ALA A 295 23.04 -0.71 -6.78
N VAL A 296 23.15 0.55 -7.24
CA VAL A 296 22.00 1.32 -7.72
C VAL A 296 21.38 0.69 -8.97
N GLN A 297 22.21 0.16 -9.89
CA GLN A 297 21.71 -0.58 -11.06
C GLN A 297 21.00 -1.88 -10.66
N MET A 298 21.47 -2.59 -9.64
CA MET A 298 20.78 -3.77 -9.09
C MET A 298 19.43 -3.41 -8.47
N ALA A 299 19.37 -2.31 -7.71
CA ALA A 299 18.09 -1.78 -7.19
C ALA A 299 17.13 -1.40 -8.33
N ALA A 300 17.64 -0.70 -9.36
CA ALA A 300 16.84 -0.37 -10.53
C ALA A 300 16.33 -1.63 -11.24
N ALA A 301 17.15 -2.65 -11.42
CA ALA A 301 16.73 -3.91 -12.06
C ALA A 301 15.56 -4.59 -11.33
N ALA A 302 15.50 -4.47 -9.99
CA ALA A 302 14.41 -5.02 -9.17
C ALA A 302 13.13 -4.16 -9.18
N LEU A 303 13.09 -3.04 -9.90
CA LEU A 303 11.89 -2.23 -10.07
C LEU A 303 10.96 -2.89 -11.10
N ASN A 304 10.31 -3.98 -10.70
CA ASN A 304 9.29 -4.70 -11.45
C ASN A 304 8.29 -5.37 -10.50
N PRO A 305 7.08 -5.77 -10.98
CA PRO A 305 6.03 -6.28 -10.11
C PRO A 305 6.43 -7.56 -9.38
N GLU A 306 7.03 -8.53 -10.08
CA GLU A 306 7.38 -9.84 -9.52
C GLU A 306 8.41 -9.75 -8.39
N ASP A 307 9.40 -8.87 -8.53
CA ASP A 307 10.45 -8.69 -7.52
C ASP A 307 9.95 -7.94 -6.29
N LEU A 308 8.98 -7.02 -6.44
CA LEU A 308 8.53 -6.14 -5.37
C LEU A 308 7.26 -6.61 -4.66
N GLU A 309 6.45 -7.46 -5.30
CA GLU A 309 5.14 -7.89 -4.83
C GLU A 309 5.11 -8.17 -3.31
N ARG A 310 4.15 -7.52 -2.62
CA ARG A 310 3.91 -7.67 -1.17
C ARG A 310 5.14 -7.38 -0.28
N ARG A 311 6.03 -6.49 -0.70
CA ARG A 311 7.15 -6.00 0.13
C ARG A 311 6.94 -4.56 0.58
N TYR A 312 7.37 -4.25 1.80
CA TYR A 312 7.37 -2.87 2.31
C TYR A 312 8.52 -2.07 1.69
N ALA A 313 9.71 -2.67 1.73
CA ALA A 313 10.87 -2.26 0.94
C ALA A 313 11.62 -3.52 0.50
N ALA A 314 12.49 -3.37 -0.49
CA ALA A 314 13.26 -4.47 -1.05
C ALA A 314 14.75 -4.14 -1.01
N VAL A 315 15.56 -5.11 -0.61
CA VAL A 315 17.02 -5.07 -0.72
C VAL A 315 17.46 -6.10 -1.74
N VAL A 316 18.35 -5.69 -2.64
CA VAL A 316 18.93 -6.54 -3.67
C VAL A 316 20.37 -6.83 -3.27
N SER A 317 20.67 -8.07 -2.92
CA SER A 317 22.03 -8.52 -2.56
C SER A 317 22.28 -9.90 -3.14
N ASP A 318 23.51 -10.16 -3.61
CA ASP A 318 23.89 -11.42 -4.25
C ASP A 318 22.93 -11.87 -5.36
N GLY A 319 22.40 -10.91 -6.13
CA GLY A 319 21.43 -11.17 -7.20
C GLY A 319 20.05 -11.64 -6.73
N ARG A 320 19.72 -11.51 -5.44
CA ARG A 320 18.43 -11.88 -4.86
C ARG A 320 17.73 -10.68 -4.26
N VAL A 321 16.42 -10.60 -4.49
CA VAL A 321 15.54 -9.59 -3.88
C VAL A 321 14.95 -10.13 -2.59
N SER A 322 15.23 -9.45 -1.48
CA SER A 322 14.76 -9.81 -0.13
C SER A 322 13.90 -8.70 0.47
N SER A 323 12.96 -9.06 1.33
CA SER A 323 12.06 -8.11 1.98
C SER A 323 12.76 -7.38 3.12
N LEU A 324 12.37 -6.13 3.32
CA LEU A 324 12.57 -5.40 4.55
C LEU A 324 11.19 -5.00 5.11
N PRO A 325 10.92 -5.19 6.42
CA PRO A 325 11.83 -5.72 7.44
C PRO A 325 12.24 -7.19 7.22
N VAL A 326 13.39 -7.54 7.80
CA VAL A 326 13.72 -8.95 8.02
C VAL A 326 12.96 -9.46 9.25
N PRO A 327 12.54 -10.74 9.27
CA PRO A 327 11.90 -11.36 10.44
C PRO A 327 12.75 -11.30 11.72
#